data_AF-A0A8T4LN11-F1
#
_entry.id   AF-A0A8T4LN11-F1
#
_cell.length_a   1.000
_cell.length_b   1.000
_cell.length_c   1.000
_cell.angle_alpha   90.00
_cell.angle_beta   90.00
_cell.angle_gamma   90.00
#
_symmetry.space_group_name_H-M   'P 1'
#
loop_
_entity.id
_entity.type
_entity.pdbx_description
1 polymer ?
#
loop_
_entity_poly.entity_id
_entity_poly.type
_entity_poly.pdbx_seq_one_letter_code
_entity_poly.pdbx_strand_id
1 'polypeptide(L)'
;MLNTEVIRKIEDFIYVKPRSVDEIAKHIGKNWRTADRYVSEIEKNFGTISTRVFREGTRGALKIVYWSSQDKASNSVFQEKMESDIMTRKTKYDFSPFDIFQLVKDNKKDAWIKTATNEVKAGRMHEFKKLLEKAEKQILFFSGNLSFINFKDKEADIFNVIESLVKKGISIKVLCRIDFSGIENIEKMLSLNYKYGKNLIEIRHREQPLRVHNYR
;
A
#
# COMPACT_ATOMS: atom_id res chain seq x y z
N MET A 1 -5.27 27.34 -6.98
CA MET A 1 -4.68 25.99 -7.00
C MET A 1 -5.29 25.19 -5.86
N LEU A 2 -5.44 23.88 -6.06
CA LEU A 2 -5.82 22.97 -4.98
C LEU A 2 -4.64 22.90 -4.01
N ASN A 3 -4.87 23.20 -2.73
CA ASN A 3 -3.88 23.08 -1.66
C ASN A 3 -4.51 22.32 -0.49
N THR A 4 -3.70 21.89 0.47
CA THR A 4 -4.15 21.06 1.60
C THR A 4 -5.23 21.74 2.44
N GLU A 5 -5.18 23.07 2.59
CA GLU A 5 -6.22 23.83 3.30
C GLU A 5 -7.58 23.79 2.59
N VAL A 6 -7.59 23.92 1.27
CA VAL A 6 -8.81 23.85 0.46
C VAL A 6 -9.37 22.43 0.46
N ILE A 7 -8.50 21.41 0.41
CA ILE A 7 -8.92 20.00 0.51
C ILE A 7 -9.63 19.77 1.85
N ARG A 8 -9.01 20.13 2.97
CA ARG A 8 -9.59 19.94 4.30
C ARG A 8 -10.91 20.69 4.45
N LYS A 9 -11.01 21.93 3.95
CA LYS A 9 -12.27 22.70 3.95
C LYS A 9 -13.40 22.00 3.20
N ILE A 10 -13.10 21.40 2.04
CA ILE A 10 -14.10 20.66 1.26
C ILE A 10 -14.52 19.38 2.00
N GLU A 11 -13.55 18.64 2.53
CA GLU A 11 -13.74 17.41 3.29
C GLU A 11 -14.59 17.63 4.55
N ASP A 12 -14.22 18.59 5.39
CA ASP A 12 -14.96 18.94 6.63
C ASP A 12 -16.41 19.33 6.30
N PHE A 13 -16.62 20.04 5.18
CA PHE A 13 -17.95 20.50 4.77
C PHE A 13 -18.87 19.38 4.28
N ILE A 14 -18.28 18.37 3.62
CA ILE A 14 -18.99 17.18 3.11
C ILE A 14 -19.19 16.13 4.22
N TYR A 15 -18.26 16.05 5.18
CA TYR A 15 -18.32 15.12 6.30
C TYR A 15 -19.61 15.28 7.12
N VAL A 16 -20.05 16.53 7.33
CA VAL A 16 -21.29 16.82 8.07
C VAL A 16 -22.53 16.26 7.35
N LYS A 17 -22.58 16.37 6.02
CA LYS A 17 -23.64 15.81 5.16
C LYS A 17 -23.27 15.91 3.68
N PRO A 18 -23.82 15.05 2.81
CA PRO A 18 -23.64 15.16 1.36
C PRO A 18 -23.99 16.56 0.82
N ARG A 19 -23.20 17.05 -0.12
CA ARG A 19 -23.30 18.40 -0.71
C ARG A 19 -23.28 18.36 -2.21
N SER A 20 -23.95 19.33 -2.83
CA SER A 20 -23.78 19.58 -4.26
C SER A 20 -22.47 20.29 -4.56
N VAL A 21 -21.98 20.15 -5.80
CA VAL A 21 -20.79 20.88 -6.27
C VAL A 21 -21.00 22.41 -6.17
N ASP A 22 -22.22 22.89 -6.34
CA ASP A 22 -22.56 24.32 -6.20
C ASP A 22 -22.47 24.82 -4.76
N GLU A 23 -22.92 24.02 -3.78
CA GLU A 23 -22.73 24.34 -2.36
C GLU A 23 -21.25 24.39 -1.99
N ILE A 24 -20.47 23.42 -2.49
CA ILE A 24 -19.02 23.37 -2.27
C ILE A 24 -18.37 24.62 -2.88
N ALA A 25 -18.74 24.98 -4.11
CA ALA A 25 -18.22 26.17 -4.80
C ALA A 25 -18.45 27.46 -4.00
N LYS A 26 -19.67 27.63 -3.44
CA LYS A 26 -20.00 28.75 -2.55
C LYS A 26 -19.18 28.72 -1.27
N HIS A 27 -19.01 27.54 -0.66
CA HIS A 27 -18.27 27.39 0.59
C HIS A 27 -16.78 27.74 0.45
N ILE A 28 -16.15 27.39 -0.67
CA ILE A 28 -14.73 27.69 -0.93
C ILE A 28 -14.51 29.03 -1.68
N GLY A 29 -15.58 29.75 -2.01
CA GLY A 29 -15.51 31.02 -2.75
C GLY A 29 -14.91 30.87 -4.15
N LYS A 30 -15.25 29.80 -4.88
CA LYS A 30 -14.75 29.52 -6.24
C LYS A 30 -15.89 29.29 -7.23
N ASN A 31 -15.55 29.33 -8.51
CA ASN A 31 -16.46 28.96 -9.59
C ASN A 31 -16.78 27.46 -9.53
N TRP A 32 -18.03 27.07 -9.86
CA TRP A 32 -18.48 25.69 -9.94
C TRP A 32 -17.56 24.79 -10.77
N ARG A 33 -17.01 25.27 -11.90
CA ARG A 33 -16.05 24.50 -12.73
C ARG A 33 -14.78 24.17 -11.97
N THR A 34 -14.31 25.11 -11.14
CA THR A 34 -13.12 24.93 -10.32
C THR A 34 -13.41 23.97 -9.17
N ALA A 35 -14.58 24.09 -8.53
CA ALA A 35 -15.02 23.17 -7.49
C ALA A 35 -15.19 21.74 -8.03
N ASP A 36 -15.81 21.56 -9.20
CA ASP A 36 -15.98 20.26 -9.86
C ASP A 36 -14.63 19.60 -10.16
N ARG A 37 -13.67 20.38 -10.68
CA ARG A 37 -12.30 19.89 -10.89
C ARG A 37 -11.64 19.48 -9.58
N TYR A 38 -11.75 20.30 -8.54
CA TYR A 38 -11.17 19.99 -7.23
C TYR A 38 -11.78 18.73 -6.61
N VAL A 39 -13.10 18.58 -6.66
CA VAL A 39 -13.78 17.36 -6.21
C VAL A 39 -13.27 16.14 -6.98
N SER A 40 -13.16 16.25 -8.31
CA SER A 40 -12.65 15.16 -9.15
C SER A 40 -11.18 14.81 -8.84
N GLU A 41 -10.35 15.82 -8.55
CA GLU A 41 -8.96 15.62 -8.13
C GLU A 41 -8.88 14.97 -6.74
N ILE A 42 -9.76 15.36 -5.81
CA ILE A 42 -9.79 14.77 -4.46
C ILE A 42 -10.24 13.31 -4.54
N GLU A 43 -11.31 13.01 -5.27
CA GLU A 43 -11.83 11.66 -5.50
C GLU A 43 -10.77 10.75 -6.17
N LYS A 44 -10.00 11.26 -7.13
CA LYS A 44 -8.99 10.46 -7.84
C LYS A 44 -7.71 10.23 -7.02
N ASN A 45 -7.25 11.23 -6.29
CA ASN A 45 -5.92 11.20 -5.64
C ASN A 45 -5.99 10.72 -4.20
N PHE A 46 -7.04 11.09 -3.47
CA PHE A 46 -7.22 10.75 -2.07
C PHE A 46 -8.32 9.72 -1.93
N GLY A 47 -9.47 9.92 -2.59
CA GLY A 47 -10.65 9.04 -2.57
C GLY A 47 -11.55 9.21 -1.34
N THR A 48 -11.29 10.23 -0.52
CA THR A 48 -12.01 10.58 0.73
C THR A 48 -13.46 10.98 0.48
N ILE A 49 -13.78 11.36 -0.76
CA ILE A 49 -15.12 11.73 -1.21
C ILE A 49 -15.44 11.00 -2.51
N SER A 50 -16.73 10.75 -2.74
CA SER A 50 -17.22 10.20 -4.00
C SER A 50 -18.34 11.06 -4.58
N THR A 51 -18.47 11.02 -5.90
CA THR A 51 -19.45 11.83 -6.63
C THR A 51 -20.51 10.95 -7.28
N ARG A 52 -21.79 11.21 -6.99
CA ARG A 52 -22.92 10.62 -7.72
C ARG A 52 -23.56 11.64 -8.64
N VAL A 53 -23.59 11.32 -9.93
CA VAL A 53 -24.25 12.13 -10.95
C VAL A 53 -25.70 11.67 -11.07
N PHE A 54 -26.64 12.56 -10.75
CA PHE A 54 -28.08 12.30 -10.87
C PHE A 54 -28.64 12.77 -12.21
N ARG A 55 -28.06 13.84 -12.76
CA ARG A 55 -28.44 14.39 -14.06
C ARG A 55 -27.20 14.88 -14.78
N GLU A 56 -26.97 14.37 -15.98
CA GLU A 56 -25.85 14.75 -16.84
C GLU A 56 -26.15 16.05 -17.62
N GLY A 57 -25.09 16.75 -18.05
CA GLY A 57 -25.18 17.99 -18.82
C GLY A 57 -24.27 19.11 -18.30
N THR A 58 -24.32 20.28 -18.95
CA THR A 58 -23.55 21.47 -18.56
C THR A 58 -24.38 22.55 -17.85
N ARG A 59 -25.70 22.59 -18.09
CA ARG A 59 -26.65 23.46 -17.40
C ARG A 59 -27.68 22.59 -16.68
N GLY A 60 -27.71 22.65 -15.34
CA GLY A 60 -28.64 21.86 -14.53
C GLY A 60 -28.18 20.45 -14.20
N ALA A 61 -26.89 20.14 -14.39
CA ALA A 61 -26.33 18.88 -13.91
C ALA A 61 -26.33 18.86 -12.38
N LEU A 62 -26.88 17.79 -11.82
CA LEU A 62 -26.93 17.59 -10.38
C LEU A 62 -25.91 16.54 -10.00
N LYS A 63 -24.79 16.99 -9.42
CA LYS A 63 -23.77 16.13 -8.82
C LYS A 63 -23.83 16.29 -7.32
N ILE A 64 -24.02 15.18 -6.61
CA ILE A 64 -23.92 15.14 -5.15
C ILE A 64 -22.61 14.48 -4.79
N VAL A 65 -21.83 15.19 -4.01
CA VAL A 65 -20.57 14.75 -3.42
C VAL A 65 -20.87 14.31 -2.00
N TYR A 66 -20.45 13.11 -1.65
CA TYR A 66 -20.66 12.54 -0.33
C TYR A 66 -19.36 11.99 0.22
N TRP A 67 -19.30 11.90 1.55
CA TRP A 67 -18.16 11.29 2.22
C TRP A 67 -18.06 9.83 1.80
N SER A 68 -16.97 9.50 1.12
CA SER A 68 -16.59 8.13 0.83
C SER A 68 -15.86 7.67 2.08
N SER A 69 -16.44 6.75 2.86
CA SER A 69 -15.82 6.33 4.13
C SER A 69 -14.47 5.67 3.86
N GLN A 70 -13.41 6.46 3.84
CA GLN A 70 -12.05 5.99 3.63
C GLN A 70 -11.37 5.45 4.88
N ASP A 71 -12.08 5.37 6.00
CA ASP A 71 -11.67 4.46 7.07
C ASP A 71 -11.80 2.99 6.66
N LYS A 72 -12.37 2.71 5.48
CA LYS A 72 -12.39 1.40 4.87
C LYS A 72 -11.36 1.34 3.75
N ALA A 73 -10.09 1.16 4.10
CA ALA A 73 -9.10 0.55 3.20
C ALA A 73 -9.58 -0.85 2.69
N SER A 74 -10.57 -1.37 3.41
CA SER A 74 -11.23 -2.63 3.31
C SER A 74 -12.62 -2.51 2.65
N ASN A 75 -12.74 -2.92 1.39
CA ASN A 75 -13.99 -2.98 0.60
C ASN A 75 -15.05 -3.95 1.16
N SER A 76 -14.80 -4.61 2.29
CA SER A 76 -15.74 -5.55 2.92
C SER A 76 -15.49 -5.63 4.42
N VAL A 77 -16.53 -6.00 5.18
CA VAL A 77 -16.46 -6.31 6.62
C VAL A 77 -15.35 -7.31 6.93
N PHE A 78 -15.05 -8.23 6.00
CA PHE A 78 -13.95 -9.18 6.14
C PHE A 78 -12.58 -8.53 6.07
N GLN A 79 -12.38 -7.58 5.16
CA GLN A 79 -11.13 -6.83 5.06
C GLN A 79 -10.97 -5.91 6.28
N GLU A 80 -12.04 -5.31 6.82
CA GLU A 80 -11.98 -4.47 8.03
C GLU A 80 -11.56 -5.30 9.24
N LYS A 81 -12.17 -6.47 9.38
CA LYS A 81 -11.81 -7.43 10.42
C LYS A 81 -10.35 -7.87 10.26
N MET A 82 -9.91 -8.17 9.05
CA MET A 82 -8.54 -8.58 8.75
C MET A 82 -7.53 -7.46 9.02
N GLU A 83 -7.85 -6.22 8.68
CA GLU A 83 -7.04 -5.04 9.01
C GLU A 83 -6.96 -4.84 10.52
N SER A 84 -8.10 -4.87 11.23
CA SER A 84 -8.14 -4.81 12.69
C SER A 84 -7.33 -5.95 13.31
N ASP A 85 -7.41 -7.15 12.75
CA ASP A 85 -6.65 -8.32 13.16
C ASP A 85 -5.14 -8.06 12.95
N ILE A 86 -4.70 -7.65 11.76
CA ILE A 86 -3.30 -7.27 11.49
C ILE A 86 -2.81 -6.16 12.44
N MET A 87 -3.72 -5.25 12.82
CA MET A 87 -3.38 -4.09 13.63
C MET A 87 -3.32 -4.41 15.13
N THR A 88 -4.13 -5.33 15.64
CA THR A 88 -4.24 -5.59 17.10
C THR A 88 -3.46 -6.83 17.55
N ARG A 89 -3.19 -7.76 16.64
CA ARG A 89 -2.59 -9.06 16.95
C ARG A 89 -1.08 -8.95 17.21
N LYS A 90 -0.61 -9.64 18.26
CA LYS A 90 0.78 -9.53 18.77
C LYS A 90 1.61 -10.78 18.54
N THR A 91 0.97 -11.95 18.36
CA THR A 91 1.66 -13.25 18.26
C THR A 91 1.45 -13.94 16.90
N LYS A 92 2.40 -14.77 16.47
CA LYS A 92 2.41 -15.41 15.13
C LYS A 92 1.23 -16.34 14.84
N TYR A 93 0.56 -16.79 15.90
CA TYR A 93 -0.64 -17.62 15.79
C TYR A 93 -1.88 -16.78 15.56
N ASP A 94 -1.79 -15.50 15.90
CA ASP A 94 -2.89 -14.61 15.76
C ASP A 94 -3.09 -14.30 14.27
N PHE A 95 -2.06 -14.08 13.44
CA PHE A 95 -2.26 -13.73 12.03
C PHE A 95 -1.66 -14.77 11.07
N SER A 96 -2.48 -15.27 10.14
CA SER A 96 -2.02 -16.14 9.07
C SER A 96 -1.91 -15.37 7.75
N PRO A 97 -0.75 -15.34 7.08
CA PRO A 97 -0.65 -14.82 5.71
C PRO A 97 -1.59 -15.52 4.73
N PHE A 98 -2.04 -16.74 5.04
CA PHE A 98 -3.06 -17.44 4.25
C PHE A 98 -4.44 -16.75 4.31
N ASP A 99 -4.71 -15.97 5.36
CA ASP A 99 -5.95 -15.20 5.49
C ASP A 99 -6.04 -14.11 4.42
N ILE A 100 -4.91 -13.54 3.99
CA ILE A 100 -4.85 -12.64 2.82
C ILE A 100 -4.92 -13.46 1.54
N PHE A 101 -4.15 -14.56 1.48
CA PHE A 101 -4.03 -15.38 0.27
C PHE A 101 -5.38 -15.94 -0.21
N GLN A 102 -6.27 -16.35 0.70
CA GLN A 102 -7.59 -16.88 0.34
C GLN A 102 -8.43 -15.88 -0.48
N LEU A 103 -8.24 -14.57 -0.28
CA LEU A 103 -8.98 -13.50 -0.96
C LEU A 103 -8.47 -13.17 -2.36
N VAL A 104 -7.30 -13.68 -2.74
CA VAL A 104 -6.78 -13.55 -4.11
C VAL A 104 -7.70 -14.36 -5.05
N LYS A 105 -7.85 -13.96 -6.31
CA LYS A 105 -8.59 -14.77 -7.30
C LYS A 105 -7.78 -16.03 -7.62
N ASP A 106 -8.42 -17.18 -7.78
CA ASP A 106 -7.72 -18.46 -7.94
C ASP A 106 -6.78 -18.49 -9.15
N ASN A 107 -7.17 -17.86 -10.26
CA ASN A 107 -6.32 -17.71 -11.45
C ASN A 107 -5.13 -16.75 -11.27
N LYS A 108 -5.00 -16.12 -10.10
CA LYS A 108 -3.90 -15.23 -9.71
C LYS A 108 -3.16 -15.74 -8.47
N LYS A 109 -3.49 -16.94 -7.97
CA LYS A 109 -2.81 -17.57 -6.85
C LYS A 109 -1.64 -18.41 -7.36
N ASP A 110 -0.51 -18.27 -6.69
CA ASP A 110 0.59 -19.21 -6.80
C ASP A 110 1.17 -19.39 -5.39
N ALA A 111 1.38 -20.63 -4.98
CA ALA A 111 1.90 -20.98 -3.66
C ALA A 111 2.83 -22.18 -3.77
N TRP A 112 3.93 -22.11 -3.04
CA TRP A 112 4.97 -23.12 -3.04
C TRP A 112 5.54 -23.29 -1.63
N ILE A 113 5.79 -24.54 -1.24
CA ILE A 113 6.37 -24.91 0.04
C ILE A 113 7.67 -25.65 -0.24
N LYS A 114 8.74 -25.27 0.45
CA LYS A 114 10.03 -25.95 0.34
C LYS A 114 10.68 -26.05 1.70
N THR A 115 11.06 -27.27 2.06
CA THR A 115 11.83 -27.55 3.27
C THR A 115 13.31 -27.36 2.95
N ALA A 116 14.03 -26.67 3.82
CA ALA A 116 15.45 -26.40 3.64
C ALA A 116 16.21 -26.57 4.94
N THR A 117 17.49 -26.94 4.83
CA THR A 117 18.39 -27.09 5.98
C THR A 117 18.84 -25.74 6.54
N ASN A 118 18.82 -24.67 5.74
CA ASN A 118 19.03 -23.30 6.19
C ASN A 118 18.35 -22.29 5.23
N GLU A 119 18.19 -21.04 5.68
CA GLU A 119 17.50 -19.97 4.92
C GLU A 119 18.16 -19.69 3.56
N VAL A 120 19.49 -19.84 3.47
CA VAL A 120 20.28 -19.56 2.25
C VAL A 120 20.07 -20.63 1.17
N LYS A 121 19.95 -21.92 1.54
CA LYS A 121 19.70 -23.02 0.59
C LYS A 121 18.21 -23.23 0.30
N ALA A 122 17.33 -22.46 0.93
CA ALA A 122 15.88 -22.64 0.82
C ALA A 122 15.29 -22.17 -0.52
N GLY A 123 16.01 -21.35 -1.29
CA GLY A 123 15.41 -20.60 -2.39
C GLY A 123 15.19 -21.36 -3.68
N ARG A 124 13.97 -21.29 -4.22
CA ARG A 124 13.71 -21.19 -5.67
C ARG A 124 14.02 -19.74 -6.10
N MET A 125 15.29 -19.34 -5.98
CA MET A 125 15.70 -17.95 -6.21
C MET A 125 15.42 -17.51 -7.64
N HIS A 126 15.51 -18.44 -8.60
CA HIS A 126 15.14 -18.19 -9.98
C HIS A 126 13.67 -17.78 -10.14
N GLU A 127 12.74 -18.51 -9.52
CA GLU A 127 11.31 -18.22 -9.58
C GLU A 127 10.96 -16.95 -8.80
N PHE A 128 11.57 -16.73 -7.64
CA PHE A 128 11.38 -15.51 -6.87
C PHE A 128 11.91 -14.28 -7.63
N LYS A 129 13.09 -14.39 -8.24
CA LYS A 129 13.63 -13.37 -9.15
C LYS A 129 12.67 -13.10 -10.31
N LYS A 130 12.19 -14.14 -11.00
CA LYS A 130 11.22 -14.00 -12.10
C LYS A 130 9.93 -13.31 -11.64
N LEU A 131 9.46 -13.59 -10.42
CA LEU A 131 8.28 -12.93 -9.86
C LEU A 131 8.53 -11.43 -9.67
N LEU A 132 9.68 -11.06 -9.10
CA LEU A 132 10.04 -9.66 -8.89
C LEU A 132 10.25 -8.91 -10.21
N GLU A 133 10.87 -9.55 -11.20
CA GLU A 133 11.13 -8.97 -12.53
C GLU A 133 9.85 -8.69 -13.33
N LYS A 134 8.74 -9.36 -13.03
CA LYS A 134 7.42 -9.10 -13.62
C LYS A 134 6.74 -7.84 -13.08
N ALA A 135 7.27 -7.22 -12.02
CA ALA A 135 6.67 -6.03 -11.45
C ALA A 135 6.78 -4.83 -12.40
N GLU A 136 5.67 -4.17 -12.68
CA GLU A 136 5.63 -3.01 -13.57
C GLU A 136 5.62 -1.67 -12.83
N LYS A 137 4.95 -1.60 -11.67
CA LYS A 137 4.71 -0.33 -10.95
C LYS A 137 5.17 -0.36 -9.50
N GLN A 138 4.76 -1.40 -8.76
CA GLN A 138 4.99 -1.47 -7.32
C GLN A 138 5.18 -2.90 -6.85
N ILE A 139 6.01 -3.07 -5.82
CA ILE A 139 6.16 -4.29 -5.04
C ILE A 139 5.82 -3.98 -3.59
N LEU A 140 5.01 -4.84 -2.99
CA LEU A 140 4.64 -4.77 -1.58
C LEU A 140 5.25 -5.95 -0.86
N PHE A 141 6.13 -5.68 0.10
CA PHE A 141 6.72 -6.69 0.97
C PHE A 141 6.07 -6.66 2.33
N PHE A 142 5.60 -7.83 2.76
CA PHE A 142 5.27 -8.10 4.15
C PHE A 142 6.34 -9.06 4.69
N SER A 143 7.29 -8.54 5.46
CA SER A 143 8.49 -9.28 5.83
C SER A 143 8.90 -8.98 7.26
N GLY A 144 9.35 -10.00 8.00
CA GLY A 144 9.78 -9.85 9.40
C GLY A 144 10.89 -8.81 9.60
N ASN A 145 12.13 -9.09 9.18
CA ASN A 145 13.32 -8.26 9.45
C ASN A 145 14.16 -7.97 8.18
N LEU A 146 13.55 -8.10 7.00
CA LEU A 146 14.19 -7.92 5.70
C LEU A 146 15.39 -8.84 5.40
N SER A 147 15.60 -9.94 6.14
CA SER A 147 16.77 -10.82 5.92
C SER A 147 16.85 -11.41 4.51
N PHE A 148 15.73 -11.49 3.79
CA PHE A 148 15.66 -12.01 2.42
C PHE A 148 16.51 -11.22 1.42
N ILE A 149 16.85 -9.96 1.70
CA ILE A 149 17.70 -9.16 0.82
C ILE A 149 19.14 -9.70 0.78
N ASN A 150 19.54 -10.50 1.78
CA ASN A 150 20.86 -11.12 1.85
C ASN A 150 20.87 -12.51 1.18
N PHE A 151 19.76 -12.95 0.59
CA PHE A 151 19.74 -14.20 -0.14
C PHE A 151 20.54 -14.05 -1.43
N LYS A 152 21.57 -14.89 -1.51
CA LYS A 152 22.46 -14.98 -2.65
C LYS A 152 22.78 -16.44 -2.90
N ASP A 153 22.53 -16.88 -4.12
CA ASP A 153 23.00 -18.15 -4.62
C ASP A 153 23.76 -17.95 -5.93
N LYS A 154 24.04 -19.05 -6.65
CA LYS A 154 24.75 -18.99 -7.94
C LYS A 154 23.89 -18.36 -9.05
N GLU A 155 22.57 -18.35 -8.90
CA GLU A 155 21.61 -17.95 -9.94
C GLU A 155 21.11 -16.51 -9.78
N ALA A 156 20.98 -16.04 -8.53
CA ALA A 156 20.49 -14.72 -8.23
C ALA A 156 21.05 -14.15 -6.93
N ASP A 157 21.20 -12.83 -6.94
CA ASP A 157 21.46 -12.00 -5.78
C ASP A 157 20.24 -11.07 -5.62
N ILE A 158 19.43 -11.29 -4.59
CA ILE A 158 18.14 -10.59 -4.43
C ILE A 158 18.35 -9.09 -4.26
N PHE A 159 19.44 -8.67 -3.61
CA PHE A 159 19.73 -7.25 -3.47
C PHE A 159 19.98 -6.61 -4.84
N ASN A 160 20.72 -7.28 -5.73
CA ASN A 160 20.95 -6.78 -7.09
C ASN A 160 19.67 -6.76 -7.92
N VAL A 161 18.77 -7.72 -7.72
CA VAL A 161 17.44 -7.71 -8.36
C VAL A 161 16.64 -6.50 -7.89
N ILE A 162 16.57 -6.25 -6.59
CA ILE A 162 15.88 -5.07 -6.02
C ILE A 162 16.48 -3.78 -6.58
N GLU A 163 17.80 -3.66 -6.60
CA GLU A 163 18.49 -2.52 -7.18
C GLU A 163 18.12 -2.28 -8.66
N SER A 164 18.01 -3.36 -9.45
CA SER A 164 17.58 -3.25 -10.85
C SER A 164 16.14 -2.74 -10.99
N LEU A 165 15.26 -3.06 -10.05
CA LEU A 165 13.86 -2.62 -10.05
C LEU A 165 13.75 -1.15 -9.64
N VAL A 166 14.53 -0.72 -8.66
CA VAL A 166 14.63 0.70 -8.27
C VAL A 166 15.16 1.54 -9.44
N LYS A 167 16.18 1.05 -10.15
CA LYS A 167 16.68 1.69 -11.39
C LYS A 167 15.58 1.89 -12.44
N LYS A 168 14.70 0.89 -12.60
CA LYS A 168 13.52 0.96 -13.50
C LYS A 168 12.42 1.90 -13.01
N GLY A 169 12.52 2.45 -11.80
CA GLY A 169 11.50 3.34 -11.24
C GLY A 169 10.35 2.63 -10.53
N ILE A 170 10.50 1.34 -10.23
CA ILE A 170 9.47 0.56 -9.53
C ILE A 170 9.49 0.93 -8.04
N SER A 171 8.32 1.28 -7.50
CA SER A 171 8.17 1.60 -6.07
C SER A 171 8.16 0.32 -5.24
N ILE A 172 8.85 0.34 -4.10
CA ILE A 172 8.90 -0.80 -3.18
C ILE A 172 8.43 -0.31 -1.82
N LYS A 173 7.35 -0.90 -1.30
CA LYS A 173 6.87 -0.61 0.05
C LYS A 173 7.01 -1.83 0.92
N VAL A 174 7.61 -1.65 2.08
CA VAL A 174 7.90 -2.72 3.03
C VAL A 174 7.19 -2.42 4.33
N LEU A 175 6.44 -3.39 4.82
CA LEU A 175 6.04 -3.44 6.22
C LEU A 175 6.91 -4.48 6.92
N CYS A 176 7.67 -4.07 7.94
CA CYS A 176 8.55 -4.96 8.69
C CYS A 176 8.76 -4.54 10.14
N ARG A 177 9.27 -5.46 10.96
CA ARG A 177 9.80 -5.15 12.29
C ARG A 177 11.14 -4.45 12.12
N ILE A 178 11.27 -3.29 12.74
CA ILE A 178 12.53 -2.56 12.87
C ILE A 178 13.04 -2.86 14.27
N ASP A 179 14.14 -3.60 14.33
CA ASP A 179 14.86 -3.92 15.56
C ASP A 179 16.36 -3.77 15.29
N PHE A 180 17.17 -3.76 16.35
CA PHE A 180 18.62 -3.65 16.23
C PHE A 180 19.23 -4.79 15.40
N SER A 181 18.62 -5.98 15.40
CA SER A 181 19.14 -7.14 14.66
C SER A 181 18.95 -7.05 13.13
N GLY A 182 17.99 -6.24 12.67
CA GLY A 182 17.68 -6.02 11.26
C GLY A 182 18.05 -4.62 10.74
N ILE A 183 18.65 -3.76 11.57
CA ILE A 183 18.92 -2.36 11.19
C ILE A 183 19.82 -2.25 9.96
N GLU A 184 20.84 -3.09 9.86
CA GLU A 184 21.73 -3.13 8.71
C GLU A 184 20.97 -3.45 7.41
N ASN A 185 19.96 -4.33 7.46
CA ASN A 185 19.15 -4.66 6.29
C ASN A 185 18.30 -3.48 5.85
N ILE A 186 17.76 -2.74 6.81
CA ILE A 186 16.94 -1.55 6.59
C ILE A 186 17.79 -0.45 5.97
N GLU A 187 18.95 -0.15 6.55
CA GLU A 187 19.89 0.83 6.04
C GLU A 187 20.36 0.47 4.64
N LYS A 188 20.70 -0.80 4.41
CA LYS A 188 21.09 -1.31 3.09
C LYS A 188 19.99 -1.12 2.05
N MET A 189 18.73 -1.37 2.39
CA MET A 189 17.59 -1.10 1.50
C MET A 189 17.42 0.40 1.24
N LEU A 190 17.37 1.23 2.28
CA LEU A 190 17.18 2.68 2.15
C LEU A 190 18.36 3.36 1.43
N SER A 191 19.56 2.79 1.49
CA SER A 191 20.73 3.27 0.76
C SER A 191 20.48 3.41 -0.75
N LEU A 192 19.60 2.57 -1.32
CA LEU A 192 19.24 2.66 -2.74
C LEU A 192 18.47 3.94 -3.07
N ASN A 193 17.69 4.49 -2.14
CA ASN A 193 17.03 5.78 -2.36
C ASN A 193 18.06 6.89 -2.54
N TYR A 194 19.10 6.91 -1.69
CA TYR A 194 20.20 7.86 -1.77
C TYR A 194 21.03 7.64 -3.03
N LYS A 195 21.37 6.38 -3.34
CA LYS A 195 22.18 6.01 -4.51
C LYS A 195 21.56 6.46 -5.83
N TYR A 196 20.23 6.40 -5.95
CA TYR A 196 19.51 6.76 -7.17
C TYR A 196 18.81 8.12 -7.11
N GLY A 197 18.92 8.85 -5.99
CA GLY A 197 18.27 10.14 -5.79
C GLY A 197 16.74 10.10 -5.89
N LYS A 198 16.12 8.96 -5.59
CA LYS A 198 14.66 8.76 -5.71
C LYS A 198 14.12 8.09 -4.45
N ASN A 199 13.02 8.61 -3.91
CA ASN A 199 12.33 8.00 -2.76
C ASN A 199 11.40 6.87 -3.21
N LEU A 200 11.96 5.79 -3.76
CA LEU A 200 11.19 4.66 -4.30
C LEU A 200 10.95 3.56 -3.27
N ILE A 201 11.81 3.44 -2.27
CA ILE A 201 11.69 2.48 -1.17
C ILE A 201 11.10 3.18 0.05
N GLU A 202 9.98 2.66 0.55
CA GLU A 202 9.35 3.10 1.80
C GLU A 202 9.31 1.91 2.77
N ILE A 203 9.88 2.09 3.97
CA ILE A 203 9.87 1.06 5.02
C ILE A 203 9.06 1.61 6.19
N ARG A 204 8.03 0.89 6.61
CA ARG A 204 7.24 1.22 7.79
C ARG A 204 7.48 0.18 8.88
N HIS A 205 7.77 0.69 10.08
CA HIS A 205 7.85 -0.15 11.26
C HIS A 205 6.48 -0.70 11.63
N ARG A 206 6.44 -2.00 11.87
CA ARG A 206 5.35 -2.67 12.56
C ARG A 206 5.93 -3.77 13.42
N GLU A 207 5.51 -3.85 14.68
CA GLU A 207 5.68 -5.07 15.46
C GLU A 207 4.88 -6.18 14.77
N GLN A 208 5.57 -6.95 13.93
CA GLN A 208 4.96 -8.06 13.24
C GLN A 208 5.00 -9.29 14.15
N PRO A 209 3.88 -10.04 14.22
CA PRO A 209 3.84 -11.33 14.88
C PRO A 209 4.57 -12.38 14.01
N LEU A 210 5.87 -12.27 13.79
CA LEU A 210 6.59 -13.24 12.97
C LEU A 210 7.82 -13.74 13.72
N ARG A 211 7.72 -15.01 14.14
CA ARG A 211 8.67 -15.85 14.88
C ARG A 211 8.59 -15.78 16.41
N VAL A 212 7.93 -16.77 17.02
CA VAL A 212 8.46 -17.43 18.22
C VAL A 212 9.46 -18.47 17.70
N HIS A 213 10.73 -18.34 18.09
CA HIS A 213 11.66 -19.47 18.10
C HIS A 213 11.11 -20.45 19.13
N ASN A 214 10.61 -21.60 18.67
CA ASN A 214 10.35 -22.69 19.59
C ASN A 214 11.72 -23.21 20.05
N TYR A 215 12.23 -22.73 21.18
CA TYR A 215 13.12 -23.57 21.97
C TYR A 215 12.22 -24.64 22.60
N ARG A 216 12.19 -25.81 21.97
CA ARG A 216 11.85 -27.06 22.64
C ARG A 216 13.15 -27.70 23.09
#